data_AF-A0A531M626-F1
#
_entry.id   AF-A0A531M626-F1
#
_cell.length_a   1.000
_cell.length_b   1.000
_cell.length_c   1.000
_cell.angle_alpha   90.00
_cell.angle_beta   90.00
_cell.angle_gamma   90.00
#
_symmetry.space_group_name_H-M   'P 1'
#
loop_
_entity.id
_entity.type
_entity.pdbx_description
1 polymer ?
#
loop_
_entity_poly.entity_id
_entity_poly.type
_entity_poly.pdbx_seq_one_letter_code
_entity_poly.pdbx_strand_id
1 'polypeptide(L)' 'MFILRFLWAVLTSRFLWTLIGIALLSLVIWIFGPIVQVGPYSPFDSDNVRIAMIAGLIILWLIWLIVAQRRAIRANR' A
#
# COMPACT_ATOMS: atom_id res chain seq x y z
N MET A 1 -15.26 -20.61 -18.82
CA MET A 1 -15.84 -19.28 -18.50
C MET A 1 -15.85 -18.92 -17.00
N PHE A 2 -15.34 -19.75 -16.09
CA PHE A 2 -15.25 -19.41 -14.66
C PHE A 2 -14.07 -18.49 -14.31
N ILE A 3 -12.91 -18.73 -14.93
CA ILE A 3 -11.66 -18.00 -14.67
C ILE A 3 -11.76 -16.52 -15.02
N LEU A 4 -12.36 -16.16 -16.16
CA LEU A 4 -12.54 -14.76 -16.56
C LEU A 4 -13.43 -13.99 -15.59
N ARG A 5 -14.52 -14.60 -15.09
CA ARG A 5 -15.42 -13.96 -14.13
C ARG A 5 -14.77 -13.81 -12.75
N PHE A 6 -13.99 -14.81 -12.33
CA PHE A 6 -13.22 -14.74 -11.10
C PHE A 6 -12.13 -13.67 -11.19
N LEU A 7 -11.34 -13.66 -12.25
CA LEU A 7 -10.34 -12.62 -12.51
C LEU A 7 -10.96 -11.23 -12.53
N TRP A 8 -12.13 -11.06 -13.15
CA TRP A 8 -12.84 -9.78 -13.16
C TRP A 8 -13.34 -9.37 -11.77
N ALA A 9 -13.93 -10.30 -11.01
CA ALA A 9 -14.39 -10.04 -9.64
C ALA A 9 -13.23 -9.69 -8.70
N VAL A 10 -12.08 -10.32 -8.91
CA VAL A 10 -10.83 -10.08 -8.19
C VAL A 10 -10.26 -8.71 -8.62
N LEU A 11 -10.10 -8.44 -9.92
CA LEU A 11 -9.64 -7.14 -10.45
C LEU A 11 -10.52 -5.96 -10.03
N THR A 12 -11.83 -6.16 -9.83
CA THR A 12 -12.74 -5.08 -9.42
C THR A 12 -12.89 -4.97 -7.89
N SER A 13 -12.22 -5.83 -7.13
CA SER A 13 -12.33 -5.81 -5.67
C SER A 13 -11.60 -4.59 -5.09
N ARG A 14 -12.32 -3.81 -4.29
CA ARG A 14 -11.77 -2.65 -3.55
C ARG A 14 -10.50 -2.97 -2.76
N PHE A 15 -10.38 -4.20 -2.25
CA PHE A 15 -9.22 -4.65 -1.47
C PHE A 15 -7.98 -4.82 -2.35
N LEU A 16 -8.16 -5.29 -3.59
CA LEU A 16 -7.03 -5.43 -4.50
C LEU A 16 -6.55 -4.09 -5.02
N TRP A 17 -7.45 -3.15 -5.30
CA TRP A 17 -7.04 -1.80 -5.67
C TRP A 17 -6.27 -1.10 -4.54
N THR A 18 -6.66 -1.29 -3.28
CA THR A 18 -5.88 -0.72 -2.16
C THR A 18 -4.53 -1.40 -2.00
N LEU A 19 -4.43 -2.72 -2.19
CA LEU A 19 -3.15 -3.44 -2.21
C LEU A 19 -2.24 -2.96 -3.35
N ILE A 20 -2.79 -2.84 -4.57
CA ILE A 20 -2.07 -2.34 -5.74
C ILE A 20 -1.58 -0.91 -5.50
N GLY A 21 -2.42 -0.03 -4.95
CA GLY A 21 -2.02 1.33 -4.61
C GLY A 21 -0.85 1.39 -3.62
N ILE A 22 -0.88 0.57 -2.57
CA ILE A 22 0.22 0.45 -1.59
C ILE A 22 1.49 -0.09 -2.25
N ALA A 23 1.38 -1.10 -3.10
CA ALA A 23 2.51 -1.67 -3.82
C ALA A 23 3.15 -0.66 -4.77
N LEU A 24 2.34 0.10 -5.51
CA LEU A 24 2.81 1.18 -6.38
C LEU A 24 3.48 2.30 -5.57
N LEU A 25 2.89 2.73 -4.45
CA LEU A 25 3.50 3.73 -3.56
C LEU A 25 4.85 3.25 -3.01
N SER A 26 4.93 1.98 -2.61
CA SER A 26 6.17 1.38 -2.11
C SER A 26 7.24 1.34 -3.19
N LEU A 27 6.86 0.99 -4.43
CA LEU A 27 7.74 0.98 -5.58
C LEU A 27 8.22 2.39 -5.95
N VAL A 28 7.35 3.39 -5.81
CA VAL A 28 7.74 4.80 -5.97
C VAL A 28 8.78 5.19 -4.93
N ILE A 29 8.59 4.85 -3.66
CA ILE A 29 9.57 5.12 -2.60
C ILE A 29 10.90 4.39 -2.89
N TRP A 30 10.85 3.17 -3.40
CA TRP A 30 12.05 2.39 -3.70
C TRP A 30 12.87 2.96 -4.86
N ILE A 31 12.21 3.26 -5.98
CA ILE A 31 12.88 3.70 -7.21
C ILE A 31 13.23 5.19 -7.13
N PHE A 32 12.31 6.02 -6.65
CA PHE A 32 12.50 7.47 -6.61
C PHE A 32 13.07 7.96 -5.27
N GLY A 33 13.09 7.13 -4.23
CA GLY A 33 13.75 7.47 -2.96
C GLY A 33 15.16 8.05 -3.11
N PRO A 34 16.11 7.40 -3.81
CA PRO A 34 17.49 7.90 -3.91
C PRO A 34 17.61 9.29 -4.55
N ILE A 35 16.70 9.62 -5.46
CA ILE A 35 16.76 10.90 -6.18
C ILE A 35 16.06 12.04 -5.40
N VAL A 36 15.32 11.71 -4.34
CA VAL A 36 14.61 12.70 -3.53
C VAL A 36 15.57 13.31 -2.53
N GLN A 37 15.90 14.58 -2.76
CA GLN A 37 16.75 15.40 -1.91
C GLN A 37 15.96 16.59 -1.38
N VAL A 38 16.18 16.93 -0.11
CA VAL A 38 15.60 18.09 0.55
C VAL A 38 16.74 19.00 1.01
N GLY A 39 17.07 19.99 0.17
CA GLY A 39 18.25 20.82 0.39
C GLY A 39 19.53 19.98 0.37
N PRO A 40 20.39 20.04 1.41
CA PRO A 40 21.60 19.20 1.50
C PRO A 40 21.32 17.79 2.02
N TYR A 41 20.09 17.46 2.41
CA TYR A 41 19.76 16.16 3.00
C TYR A 41 19.21 15.21 1.94
N SER A 42 19.74 13.98 1.91
CA SER A 42 19.18 12.86 1.14
C SER A 42 18.52 11.85 2.09
N PRO A 43 17.29 12.13 2.57
CA PRO A 43 16.66 11.36 3.65
C PRO A 43 16.42 9.90 3.27
N PHE A 44 16.25 9.63 1.98
CA PHE A 44 15.99 8.29 1.48
C PHE A 44 17.22 7.70 0.79
N ASP A 45 18.44 8.18 1.02
CA ASP A 45 19.63 7.58 0.42
C ASP A 45 19.89 6.16 0.93
N SER A 46 19.69 5.97 2.25
CA SER A 46 19.88 4.69 2.91
C SER A 46 18.77 3.69 2.59
N ASP A 47 19.16 2.51 2.12
CA ASP A 47 18.25 1.38 1.90
C ASP A 47 17.46 1.02 3.16
N ASN A 48 18.08 1.08 4.34
CA ASN A 48 17.42 0.81 5.62
C ASN A 48 16.27 1.79 5.89
N VAL A 49 16.44 3.06 5.53
CA VAL A 49 15.39 4.07 5.71
C VAL A 49 14.23 3.82 4.76
N ARG A 50 14.50 3.49 3.48
CA ARG A 50 13.45 3.13 2.51
C ARG A 50 12.67 1.90 2.96
N ILE A 51 13.36 0.86 3.43
CA ILE A 51 12.73 -0.35 3.97
C ILE A 51 11.84 0.00 5.17
N ALA A 52 12.35 0.79 6.12
CA ALA A 52 11.58 1.20 7.29
C ALA A 52 10.32 2.00 6.91
N MET A 53 10.41 2.88 5.91
CA MET A 53 9.26 3.63 5.41
C MET A 53 8.23 2.75 4.71
N ILE A 54 8.66 1.86 3.82
CA ILE A 54 7.78 0.92 3.13
C ILE A 54 7.08 0.03 4.17
N ALA A 55 7.82 -0.48 5.15
CA ALA A 55 7.26 -1.24 6.25
C ALA A 55 6.22 -0.43 7.05
N GLY A 56 6.54 0.82 7.41
CA GLY A 56 5.60 1.71 8.10
C GLY A 56 4.32 1.97 7.30
N LEU A 57 4.45 2.18 5.99
CA LEU A 57 3.33 2.38 5.08
C LEU A 57 2.43 1.14 5.00
N ILE A 58 3.01 -0.06 4.93
CA ILE A 58 2.26 -1.32 4.95
C ILE A 58 1.56 -1.52 6.30
N ILE A 59 2.24 -1.25 7.42
CA ILE A 59 1.65 -1.37 8.76
C ILE A 59 0.44 -0.44 8.91
N LEU A 60 0.57 0.82 8.51
CA LEU A 60 -0.54 1.78 8.54
C LEU A 60 -1.73 1.31 7.71
N TRP A 61 -1.47 0.74 6.54
CA TRP A 61 -2.51 0.16 5.69
C TRP A 61 -3.21 -1.04 6.32
N LEU A 62 -2.47 -1.95 6.96
CA LEU A 62 -3.04 -3.08 7.69
C LEU A 62 -3.93 -2.61 8.86
N ILE A 63 -3.50 -1.60 9.60
CA ILE A 63 -4.32 -0.99 10.67
C ILE A 63 -5.60 -0.41 10.07
N TRP A 64 -5.49 0.34 8.97
CA TRP A 64 -6.65 0.91 8.29
C TRP A 64 -7.63 -0.15 7.78
N LEU A 65 -7.12 -1.27 7.25
CA LEU A 65 -7.94 -2.43 6.85
C LEU A 65 -8.74 -3.00 8.03
N ILE A 66 -8.10 -3.21 9.17
CA ILE A 66 -8.77 -3.73 10.37
C ILE A 66 -9.88 -2.76 10.81
N VAL A 67 -9.60 -1.46 10.81
CA VAL A 67 -10.61 -0.43 11.14
C VAL A 67 -11.75 -0.42 10.13
N ALA A 68 -11.46 -0.51 8.83
CA ALA A 68 -12.46 -0.56 7.78
C ALA A 68 -13.36 -1.79 7.88
N GLN A 69 -12.78 -2.97 8.15
CA GLN A 69 -13.53 -4.21 8.39
C GLN A 69 -14.43 -4.09 9.62
N ARG A 70 -13.91 -3.54 10.73
CA ARG A 70 -14.71 -3.31 11.95
C ARG A 70 -15.90 -2.38 11.71
N ARG A 71 -15.75 -1.33 10.89
CA ARG A 71 -16.86 -0.44 10.52
C ARG A 71 -17.93 -1.17 9.70
N ALA A 72 -17.52 -2.02 8.77
CA ALA A 72 -18.46 -2.82 7.97
C ALA A 72 -19.27 -3.80 8.83
N ILE A 73 -18.66 -4.40 9.86
CA ILE A 73 -19.34 -5.31 10.79
C ILE A 73 -20.36 -4.55 11.66
N ARG A 74 -20.02 -3.35 12.14
CA ARG A 74 -20.95 -2.54 12.97
C ARG A 74 -22.13 -1.99 12.19
N ALA A 75 -21.96 -1.67 10.91
CA ALA A 75 -23.04 -1.17 10.05
C ALA A 75 -24.07 -2.25 9.67
N ASN A 76 -23.76 -3.52 9.90
CA ASN A 76 -24.62 -4.67 9.61
C ASN A 76 -25.32 -5.21 10.88
N ARG A 77 -25.29 -4.45 11.98
CA ARG A 77 -26.00 -4.72 13.24
C ARG A 77 -27.00 -3.60 13.49
#